data_AF-K2G612-F1
#
_entry.id   AF-K2G612-F1
#
_cell.length_a   1.000
_cell.length_b   1.000
_cell.length_c   1.000
_cell.angle_alpha   90.00
_cell.angle_beta   90.00
_cell.angle_gamma   90.00
#
_symmetry.space_group_name_H-M   'P 1'
#
loop_
_entity.id
_entity.type
_entity.pdbx_description
1 polymer ?
#
loop_
_entity_poly.entity_id
_entity_poly.type
_entity_poly.pdbx_seq_one_letter_code
_entity_poly.pdbx_strand_id
1 'polypeptide(L)'
;MRKIKFIFGAFLILLMSVCAAFGSIVPFFIVQSWSMEPIMKKNDVIIINWWKRSDAKGYLDKPIVFFDAISKRIVVHRAIALKDGFFTTKWDNNDAVDFYEPAKDDIIWEVIYIFRP
;
A
#
# COMPACT_ATOMS: atom_id res chain seq x y z
N MET A 1 36.06 15.83 -5.75
CA MET A 1 35.22 15.98 -4.54
C MET A 1 34.02 16.90 -4.72
N ARG A 2 34.16 18.11 -5.29
CA ARG A 2 33.05 19.09 -5.45
C ARG A 2 31.88 18.58 -6.33
N LYS A 3 32.18 17.90 -7.44
CA LYS A 3 31.16 17.26 -8.30
C LYS A 3 30.40 16.12 -7.61
N ILE A 4 31.08 15.32 -6.78
CA ILE A 4 30.46 14.22 -6.01
C ILE A 4 29.48 14.78 -4.98
N LYS A 5 29.86 15.85 -4.25
CA LYS A 5 28.96 16.53 -3.31
C LYS A 5 27.71 17.09 -4.01
N PHE A 6 27.86 17.61 -5.23
CA PHE A 6 26.75 18.12 -6.02
C PHE A 6 25.80 17.01 -6.48
N ILE A 7 26.33 15.91 -7.02
CA ILE A 7 25.53 14.74 -7.44
C ILE A 7 24.77 14.16 -6.24
N PHE A 8 25.45 14.00 -5.11
CA PHE A 8 24.83 13.47 -3.89
C PHE A 8 23.72 14.40 -3.36
N GLY A 9 23.95 15.71 -3.38
CA GLY A 9 22.93 16.70 -3.02
C GLY A 9 21.71 16.66 -3.95
N ALA A 10 21.92 16.58 -5.27
CA ALA A 10 20.84 16.47 -6.24
C ALA A 10 20.03 15.17 -6.06
N PHE A 11 20.70 14.05 -5.77
CA PHE A 11 20.04 12.77 -5.49
C PHE A 11 19.18 12.83 -4.21
N LEU A 12 19.68 13.44 -3.14
CA LEU A 12 18.90 13.65 -1.91
C LEU A 12 17.66 14.53 -2.14
N ILE A 13 17.81 15.62 -2.90
CA ILE A 13 16.68 16.49 -3.25
C ILE A 13 15.64 15.72 -4.07
N LEU A 14 16.08 14.91 -5.03
CA LEU A 14 15.19 14.05 -5.81
C LEU A 14 14.42 13.06 -4.91
N LEU A 15 15.11 12.37 -4.00
CA LEU A 15 14.48 11.44 -3.05
C LEU A 15 13.44 12.13 -2.16
N MET A 16 13.78 13.30 -1.59
CA MET A 16 12.83 14.06 -0.77
C MET A 16 11.64 14.56 -1.58
N SER A 17 11.86 14.97 -2.83
CA SER A 17 10.78 15.42 -3.73
C SER A 17 9.80 14.29 -4.04
N VAL A 18 10.31 13.07 -4.27
CA VAL A 18 9.47 11.88 -4.46
C VAL A 18 8.66 11.60 -3.18
N CYS A 19 9.31 11.59 -2.01
CA CYS A 19 8.60 11.34 -0.75
C CYS A 19 7.51 12.39 -0.50
N ALA A 20 7.79 13.67 -0.77
CA ALA A 20 6.82 14.75 -0.66
C ALA A 20 5.63 14.58 -1.61
N ALA A 21 5.88 14.22 -2.88
CA ALA A 21 4.85 14.02 -3.89
C ALA A 21 3.85 12.91 -3.53
N PHE A 22 4.33 11.81 -2.94
CA PHE A 22 3.47 10.69 -2.52
C PHE A 22 3.00 10.77 -1.06
N GLY A 23 3.57 11.68 -0.28
CA GLY A 23 3.24 11.88 1.14
C GLY A 23 3.72 10.75 2.04
N SER A 24 4.55 9.87 1.49
CA SER A 24 5.07 8.70 2.15
C SER A 24 6.58 8.71 2.06
N ILE A 25 7.22 8.29 3.16
CA ILE A 25 8.66 8.02 3.19
C ILE A 25 8.95 6.67 2.49
N VAL A 26 7.93 5.82 2.31
CA VAL A 26 8.05 4.50 1.68
C VAL A 26 6.90 4.29 0.68
N PRO A 27 6.89 4.96 -0.48
CA PRO A 27 5.77 4.89 -1.42
C PRO A 27 5.71 3.61 -2.27
N PHE A 28 6.68 2.70 -2.10
CA PHE A 28 6.84 1.51 -2.92
C PHE A 28 6.90 0.25 -2.04
N PHE A 29 6.15 -0.79 -2.41
CA PHE A 29 6.28 -2.13 -1.84
C PHE A 29 6.43 -3.18 -2.94
N ILE A 30 7.08 -4.27 -2.60
CA ILE A 30 7.23 -5.43 -3.50
C ILE A 30 6.30 -6.53 -2.98
N VAL A 31 5.42 -7.04 -3.85
CA VAL A 31 4.49 -8.12 -3.53
C VAL A 31 5.28 -9.42 -3.34
N GLN A 32 5.15 -10.04 -2.16
CA GLN A 32 5.89 -11.26 -1.79
C GLN A 32 5.08 -12.56 -1.93
N SER A 33 3.76 -12.47 -2.09
CA SER A 33 2.83 -13.60 -2.09
C SER A 33 1.98 -13.67 -3.35
N TRP A 34 1.22 -14.76 -3.49
CA TRP A 34 0.26 -15.01 -4.57
C TRP A 34 -1.20 -14.77 -4.15
N SER A 35 -1.40 -14.16 -2.99
CA SER A 35 -2.70 -14.05 -2.36
C SER A 35 -3.61 -13.02 -3.03
N MET A 36 -3.03 -12.09 -3.76
CA MET A 36 -3.76 -11.08 -4.53
C MET A 36 -3.84 -11.40 -6.03
N GLU A 37 -3.54 -12.63 -6.45
CA GLU A 37 -3.75 -13.03 -7.83
C GLU A 37 -5.24 -13.08 -8.17
N PRO A 38 -5.64 -12.73 -9.42
CA PRO A 38 -4.79 -12.41 -10.57
C PRO A 38 -4.33 -10.93 -10.64
N ILE A 39 -4.80 -10.08 -9.72
CA ILE A 39 -4.64 -8.62 -9.79
C ILE A 39 -3.20 -8.21 -9.48
N MET A 40 -2.60 -8.76 -8.43
CA MET A 40 -1.18 -8.59 -8.11
C MET A 40 -0.49 -9.94 -8.09
N LYS A 41 0.66 -9.99 -8.75
CA LYS A 41 1.53 -11.17 -8.80
C LYS A 41 2.74 -10.97 -7.92
N LYS A 42 3.35 -12.08 -7.51
CA LYS A 42 4.65 -12.05 -6.83
C LYS A 42 5.66 -11.26 -7.67
N ASN A 43 6.43 -10.41 -7.00
CA ASN A 43 7.41 -9.45 -7.56
C ASN A 43 6.83 -8.22 -8.27
N ASP A 44 5.49 -8.06 -8.33
CA ASP A 44 4.93 -6.77 -8.72
C ASP A 44 5.36 -5.68 -7.71
N VAL A 45 5.65 -4.49 -8.22
CA VAL A 45 5.92 -3.30 -7.40
C VAL A 45 4.63 -2.49 -7.31
N ILE A 46 4.10 -2.34 -6.10
CA ILE A 46 2.93 -1.50 -5.85
C ILE A 46 3.35 -0.11 -5.40
N ILE A 47 2.69 0.90 -5.98
CA ILE A 47 2.82 2.30 -5.58
C ILE A 47 1.59 2.68 -4.76
N ILE A 48 1.84 3.33 -3.64
CA ILE A 48 0.82 3.79 -2.69
C ILE A 48 0.81 5.31 -2.57
N ASN A 49 -0.31 5.88 -2.09
CA ASN A 49 -0.45 7.32 -1.88
C ASN A 49 -1.01 7.66 -0.49
N TRP A 50 -0.32 8.52 0.28
CA TRP A 50 -0.72 8.92 1.65
C TRP A 50 -1.80 9.97 1.63
N TRP A 51 -1.68 10.90 0.69
CA TRP A 51 -2.43 12.14 0.69
C TRP A 51 -3.90 11.89 0.36
N LYS A 52 -4.19 10.76 -0.27
CA LYS A 52 -5.52 10.37 -0.67
C LYS A 52 -6.17 9.55 0.45
N ARG A 53 -6.48 10.24 1.56
CA ARG A 53 -7.52 9.77 2.48
C ARG A 53 -8.87 9.95 1.78
N SER A 54 -9.30 8.93 1.04
CA SER A 54 -10.72 8.84 0.71
C SER A 54 -11.50 8.70 2.02
N ASP A 55 -12.77 9.09 2.00
CA ASP A 55 -13.69 8.62 3.01
C ASP A 55 -13.57 7.09 3.14
N ALA A 56 -13.81 6.54 4.33
CA ALA A 56 -13.60 5.11 4.55
C ALA A 56 -14.38 4.25 3.53
N LYS A 57 -15.54 4.74 3.06
CA LYS A 57 -16.32 4.08 2.00
C LYS A 57 -15.63 4.09 0.63
N GLY A 58 -14.80 5.07 0.32
CA GLY A 58 -14.04 5.16 -0.93
C GLY A 58 -12.95 4.10 -1.11
N TYR A 59 -12.68 3.29 -0.08
CA TYR A 59 -11.81 2.12 -0.15
C TYR A 59 -12.54 0.81 -0.48
N LEU A 60 -13.88 0.79 -0.48
CA LEU A 60 -14.65 -0.41 -0.80
C LEU A 60 -14.36 -0.88 -2.23
N ASP A 61 -14.20 -2.19 -2.36
CA ASP A 61 -13.80 -2.90 -3.58
C ASP A 61 -12.43 -2.45 -4.14
N LYS A 62 -11.51 -2.05 -3.25
CA LYS A 62 -10.14 -1.70 -3.64
C LYS A 62 -9.11 -2.47 -2.84
N PRO A 63 -7.93 -2.75 -3.44
CA PRO A 63 -6.78 -3.19 -2.67
C PRO A 63 -6.30 -2.08 -1.74
N ILE A 64 -6.29 -2.39 -0.46
CA ILE A 64 -5.80 -1.53 0.61
C ILE A 64 -4.57 -2.17 1.26
N VAL A 65 -3.65 -1.31 1.69
CA VAL A 65 -2.45 -1.72 2.43
C VAL A 65 -2.63 -1.34 3.89
N PHE A 66 -2.45 -2.30 4.78
CA PHE A 66 -2.55 -2.09 6.22
C PHE A 66 -1.54 -2.94 7.01
N PHE A 67 -1.36 -2.61 8.28
CA PHE A 67 -0.56 -3.42 9.19
C PHE A 67 -1.47 -4.46 9.87
N ASP A 68 -1.22 -5.73 9.59
CA ASP A 68 -1.89 -6.83 10.29
C ASP A 68 -1.19 -7.07 11.63
N ALA A 69 -1.91 -6.77 12.71
CA ALA A 69 -1.40 -6.92 14.07
C ALA A 69 -1.22 -8.38 14.51
N ILE A 70 -1.87 -9.35 13.84
CA ILE A 70 -1.73 -10.79 14.10
C ILE A 70 -0.43 -11.28 13.47
N SER A 71 -0.25 -11.08 12.16
CA SER A 71 0.95 -11.55 11.45
C SER A 71 2.17 -10.65 11.63
N LYS A 72 2.00 -9.46 12.20
CA LYS A 72 3.03 -8.42 12.38
C LYS A 72 3.67 -8.00 11.05
N ARG A 73 2.87 -7.92 9.99
CA ARG A 73 3.33 -7.61 8.63
C ARG A 73 2.45 -6.56 7.98
N ILE A 74 3.06 -5.82 7.05
CA ILE A 74 2.30 -5.02 6.10
C ILE A 74 1.73 -5.99 5.07
N VAL A 75 0.42 -5.94 4.87
CA VAL A 75 -0.31 -6.80 3.96
C VAL A 75 -1.17 -5.97 3.02
N VAL A 76 -1.53 -6.56 1.88
CA VAL A 76 -2.41 -5.95 0.87
C VAL A 76 -3.58 -6.88 0.59
N HIS A 77 -4.80 -6.40 0.82
CA HIS A 77 -6.03 -7.16 0.67
C HIS A 77 -7.12 -6.27 0.07
N ARG A 78 -8.17 -6.86 -0.49
CA ARG A 78 -9.33 -6.10 -0.96
C ARG A 78 -10.31 -5.83 0.17
N ALA A 79 -10.68 -4.57 0.36
CA ALA A 79 -11.76 -4.20 1.26
C ALA A 79 -13.12 -4.52 0.62
N ILE A 80 -13.96 -5.31 1.29
CA ILE A 80 -15.26 -5.73 0.75
C ILE A 80 -16.45 -5.18 1.55
N ALA A 81 -16.23 -4.82 2.81
CA ALA A 81 -17.24 -4.18 3.63
C ALA A 81 -16.58 -3.23 4.65
N LEU A 82 -17.37 -2.30 5.16
CA LEU A 82 -17.01 -1.40 6.25
C LEU A 82 -18.17 -1.39 7.24
N LYS A 83 -17.92 -1.84 8.48
CA LYS A 83 -18.90 -1.88 9.55
C LYS A 83 -18.28 -1.37 10.85
N ASP A 84 -18.96 -0.46 11.52
CA ASP A 84 -18.53 0.11 12.81
C ASP A 84 -17.09 0.68 12.81
N GLY A 85 -16.61 1.11 11.64
CA GLY A 85 -15.25 1.65 11.48
C GLY A 85 -14.17 0.60 11.19
N PHE A 86 -14.54 -0.67 11.04
CA PHE A 86 -13.64 -1.77 10.69
C PHE A 86 -13.93 -2.29 9.29
N PHE A 87 -12.86 -2.63 8.57
CA PHE A 87 -12.97 -3.21 7.25
C PHE A 87 -12.97 -4.73 7.32
N THR A 88 -13.90 -5.32 6.61
CA THR A 88 -13.81 -6.74 6.25
C THR A 88 -12.97 -6.83 4.97
N THR A 89 -11.91 -7.63 4.99
CA THR A 89 -11.01 -7.80 3.86
C THR A 89 -11.00 -9.23 3.33
N LYS A 90 -10.58 -9.40 2.08
CA LYS A 90 -10.30 -10.70 1.47
C LYS A 90 -9.06 -10.68 0.60
N TRP A 91 -8.51 -11.85 0.36
CA TRP A 91 -7.58 -12.13 -0.72
C TRP A 91 -8.31 -12.13 -2.08
N ASP A 92 -7.65 -11.69 -3.15
CA ASP A 92 -8.25 -11.77 -4.50
C ASP A 92 -8.16 -13.19 -5.08
N ASN A 93 -7.30 -14.05 -4.52
CA ASN A 93 -7.09 -15.41 -5.03
C ASN A 93 -8.12 -16.44 -4.55
N ASN A 94 -9.06 -16.04 -3.69
CA ASN A 94 -10.12 -16.91 -3.19
C ASN A 94 -11.34 -16.07 -2.75
N ASP A 95 -12.42 -16.72 -2.32
CA ASP A 95 -13.63 -16.06 -1.79
C ASP A 95 -13.72 -16.07 -0.27
N ALA A 96 -12.66 -16.46 0.42
CA ALA A 96 -12.60 -16.46 1.87
C ALA A 96 -12.34 -15.05 2.41
N VAL A 97 -13.11 -14.69 3.43
CA VAL A 97 -12.93 -13.49 4.22
C VAL A 97 -11.78 -13.70 5.21
N ASP A 98 -10.96 -12.67 5.43
CA ASP A 98 -9.92 -12.71 6.43
C ASP A 98 -10.46 -12.57 7.85
N PHE A 99 -9.81 -13.23 8.81
CA PHE A 99 -10.18 -13.16 10.21
C PHE A 99 -9.82 -11.84 10.89
N TYR A 100 -8.89 -11.08 10.31
CA TYR A 100 -8.46 -9.80 10.84
C TYR A 100 -9.21 -8.66 10.15
N GLU A 101 -9.84 -7.81 10.95
CA GLU A 101 -10.58 -6.64 10.46
C GLU A 101 -9.79 -5.37 10.82
N PRO A 102 -9.06 -4.74 9.87
CA PRO A 102 -8.33 -3.51 10.17
C PRO A 102 -9.30 -2.36 10.47
N ALA A 103 -8.98 -1.56 11.50
CA ALA A 103 -9.70 -0.32 11.73
C ALA A 103 -9.43 0.65 10.58
N LYS A 104 -10.39 1.54 10.29
CA LYS A 104 -10.24 2.58 9.27
C LYS A 104 -9.00 3.46 9.48
N ASP A 105 -8.59 3.64 10.73
CA ASP A 105 -7.45 4.47 11.10
C ASP A 105 -6.12 3.69 10.98
N ASP A 106 -6.19 2.35 10.90
CA ASP A 106 -5.07 1.45 10.61
C ASP A 106 -4.87 1.21 9.12
N ILE A 107 -5.82 1.65 8.27
CA ILE A 107 -5.58 1.67 6.82
C ILE A 107 -4.48 2.67 6.56
N ILE A 108 -3.37 2.11 6.07
CA ILE A 108 -2.20 2.90 5.80
C ILE A 108 -2.37 3.48 4.39
N TRP A 109 -2.88 2.74 3.38
CA TRP A 109 -2.82 3.21 1.98
C TRP A 109 -3.82 2.63 0.97
N GLU A 110 -4.16 3.42 -0.08
CA GLU A 110 -4.71 2.95 -1.37
C GLU A 110 -3.57 2.54 -2.31
N VAL A 111 -3.68 1.39 -2.98
CA VAL A 111 -2.79 1.05 -4.11
C VAL A 111 -3.22 1.85 -5.33
N ILE A 112 -2.35 2.73 -5.83
CA ILE A 112 -2.65 3.63 -6.95
C ILE A 112 -2.04 3.18 -8.29
N TYR A 113 -1.02 2.33 -8.24
CA TYR A 113 -0.39 1.80 -9.44
C TYR A 113 0.31 0.47 -9.15
N ILE A 114 0.33 -0.42 -10.15
CA ILE A 114 1.03 -1.70 -10.11
C ILE A 114 2.00 -1.71 -11.29
N PHE A 115 3.29 -1.77 -10.99
CA PHE A 115 4.34 -1.96 -11.99
C PHE A 115 4.74 -3.43 -12.03
N ARG A 116 4.69 -4.03 -13.22
CA ARG A 116 5.12 -5.40 -13.46
C ARG A 116 6.43 -5.39 -14.24
N PRO A 117 7.56 -5.72 -13.60
CA PRO A 117 8.85 -5.86 -14.28
C PRO A 117 8.91 -7.07 -15.21
#